data_AF-A0A2V6KZP8-F1
#
_entry.id   AF-A0A2V6KZP8-F1
#
_cell.length_a   1.000
_cell.length_b   1.000
_cell.length_c   1.000
_cell.angle_alpha   90.00
_cell.angle_beta   90.00
_cell.angle_gamma   90.00
#
_symmetry.space_group_name_H-M   'P 1'
#
loop_
_entity.id
_entity.type
_entity.pdbx_description
1 polymer ?
#
loop_
_entity_poly.entity_id
_entity_poly.type
_entity_poly.pdbx_seq_one_letter_code
_entity_poly.pdbx_strand_id
1 'polypeptide(L)'
;MDVNHVIIQGLTRSEHYAIFNSTASKFVEVESVRGARKLPASLPLSMARTGVQWPATFCCLVQYLQTSKSLYQANLGIAENLIYPLVRYAWERVRRSLERQPKSFLSEKSKSSLKQSLLSRLSFTAKDAVEWIWQVFLNTPGLADCSNSNPHQYVVSRVFADGVEPWTLRLLHHFPALARLWSIQTMNWIAFTKDFLKQARTFALIQRKLSATSAKIMSLDMDLSDLRSKSRSVMRVRFADGTVWFYKPRSGKHEEIWFTLLRWINDQGFPAAFAIIETITNKQYSWMRAVAHKRCVNEKEAARYYFRAGALVYLIHWLRGVDFHAGNIIAHGTQPVIVDCETLLHPETRVPDRFQKQEGSLVRTAMLPDRLAADLRLHDSVTAFGRRSFGSHTVRVNGRNVSTAEFLDAMADGFKAMHTFLTKRSRSKQLIRICERLRRIPVRYIHRPTASYYAILESSLSVQALRSGFDRSAVLRTACQMRGRRKRDIKQEIAALESADIPVFHGRAVRPRGCASAAVTRHVAFLRDAFVCVPRRPKKKRTSSLPAVGGTAATCTSKFRSHQRRHQRSTVSLDLEERL
;
A
#
# COMPACT_ATOMS: atom_id res chain seq x y z
N MET A 1 15.27 -19.18 25.49
CA MET A 1 14.68 -17.85 25.22
C MET A 1 13.67 -17.57 26.31
N ASP A 2 13.75 -16.42 26.97
CA ASP A 2 12.72 -16.00 27.94
C ASP A 2 11.52 -15.39 27.20
N VAL A 3 10.43 -16.17 27.11
CA VAL A 3 9.20 -15.75 26.40
C VAL A 3 8.47 -14.64 27.15
N ASN A 4 8.47 -14.69 28.50
CA ASN A 4 7.78 -13.70 29.32
C ASN A 4 8.48 -12.34 29.21
N HIS A 5 9.82 -12.32 29.27
CA HIS A 5 10.60 -11.11 29.06
C HIS A 5 10.24 -10.44 27.72
N VAL A 6 10.23 -11.21 26.63
CA VAL A 6 9.91 -10.66 25.30
C VAL A 6 8.48 -10.18 25.19
N ILE A 7 7.53 -10.89 25.80
CA ILE A 7 6.13 -10.43 25.83
C ILE A 7 6.05 -9.07 26.53
N ILE A 8 6.62 -8.97 27.74
CA ILE A 8 6.55 -7.76 28.57
C ILE A 8 7.23 -6.58 27.88
N GLN A 9 8.45 -6.77 27.40
CA GLN A 9 9.20 -5.72 26.72
C GLN A 9 8.61 -5.36 25.36
N GLY A 10 7.89 -6.28 24.72
CA GLY A 10 7.22 -6.06 23.44
C GLY A 10 5.94 -5.23 23.53
N LEU A 11 5.31 -5.13 24.72
CA LEU A 11 4.04 -4.41 24.89
C LEU A 11 4.19 -2.92 24.57
N THR A 12 3.18 -2.38 23.89
CA THR A 12 3.03 -0.93 23.78
C THR A 12 2.47 -0.36 25.09
N ARG A 13 2.64 0.96 25.30
CA ARG A 13 2.04 1.61 26.47
C ARG A 13 0.53 1.43 26.55
N SER A 14 -0.18 1.43 25.41
CA SER A 14 -1.63 1.23 25.37
C SER A 14 -2.03 -0.20 25.72
N GLU A 15 -1.29 -1.20 25.22
CA GLU A 15 -1.52 -2.60 25.57
C GLU A 15 -1.24 -2.87 27.04
N HIS A 16 -0.15 -2.31 27.58
CA HIS A 16 0.16 -2.38 29.00
C HIS A 16 -1.00 -1.79 29.83
N TYR A 17 -1.52 -0.61 29.51
CA TYR A 17 -2.68 -0.07 30.24
C TYR A 17 -3.93 -0.94 30.11
N ALA A 18 -4.21 -1.48 28.92
CA ALA A 18 -5.37 -2.34 28.70
C ALA A 18 -5.32 -3.60 29.57
N ILE A 19 -4.15 -4.24 29.65
CA ILE A 19 -3.93 -5.47 30.44
C ILE A 19 -4.05 -5.19 31.93
N PHE A 20 -3.41 -4.12 32.42
CA PHE A 20 -3.39 -3.80 33.86
C PHE A 20 -4.76 -3.32 34.37
N ASN A 21 -5.46 -2.49 33.59
CA ASN A 21 -6.78 -2.01 34.01
C ASN A 21 -7.85 -3.13 33.99
N SER A 22 -7.67 -4.18 33.19
CA SER A 22 -8.58 -5.34 33.18
C SER A 22 -8.27 -6.40 34.24
N THR A 23 -7.10 -6.34 34.89
CA THR A 23 -6.60 -7.37 35.81
C THR A 23 -6.52 -6.92 37.27
N ALA A 24 -7.12 -5.78 37.60
CA ALA A 24 -7.14 -5.16 38.93
C ALA A 24 -7.73 -6.01 40.09
N SER A 25 -7.95 -7.32 39.92
CA SER A 25 -8.45 -8.21 40.97
C SER A 25 -7.56 -9.43 41.28
N LYS A 26 -6.42 -9.68 40.62
CA LYS A 26 -5.57 -10.87 40.93
C LYS A 26 -4.08 -10.64 40.62
N PHE A 27 -3.26 -10.34 41.63
CA PHE A 27 -1.78 -10.39 41.51
C PHE A 27 -1.17 -11.18 42.69
N VAL A 28 -0.15 -11.99 42.39
CA VAL A 28 0.75 -12.62 43.37
C VAL A 28 2.12 -11.96 43.23
N GLU A 29 2.77 -11.68 44.35
CA GLU A 29 4.10 -11.07 44.43
C GLU A 29 5.21 -12.02 43.99
N VAL A 30 6.14 -11.53 43.19
CA VAL A 30 7.46 -12.14 43.01
C VAL A 30 8.48 -11.01 43.04
N GLU A 31 9.45 -11.11 43.94
CA GLU A 31 10.41 -10.06 44.28
C GLU A 31 11.65 -9.97 43.35
N SER A 32 12.18 -8.73 43.31
CA SER A 32 13.52 -8.29 42.85
C SER A 32 13.68 -8.08 41.31
N VAL A 33 14.29 -7.02 40.76
CA VAL A 33 15.00 -5.82 41.22
C VAL A 33 14.64 -4.64 40.29
N ARG A 34 14.36 -3.47 40.89
CA ARG A 34 14.16 -2.12 40.30
C ARG A 34 13.16 -1.96 39.14
N GLY A 35 11.92 -1.63 39.54
CA GLY A 35 10.87 -1.08 38.67
C GLY A 35 9.75 -2.06 38.31
N ALA A 36 9.46 -3.04 39.18
CA ALA A 36 8.46 -4.08 38.91
C ALA A 36 7.02 -3.51 38.89
N ARG A 37 6.37 -3.54 37.72
CA ARG A 37 4.90 -3.46 37.63
C ARG A 37 4.35 -4.89 37.58
N LYS A 38 3.63 -5.29 38.63
CA LYS A 38 3.04 -6.63 38.85
C LYS A 38 2.23 -7.08 37.62
N LEU A 39 2.51 -8.26 37.05
CA LEU A 39 1.75 -8.87 35.95
C LEU A 39 1.03 -10.16 36.42
N PRO A 40 -0.09 -10.57 35.80
CA PRO A 40 -0.85 -11.74 36.26
C PRO A 40 -0.03 -13.03 36.06
N ALA A 41 -0.14 -13.98 37.00
CA ALA A 41 0.56 -15.27 36.93
C ALA A 41 0.22 -16.10 35.66
N SER A 42 -0.94 -15.84 35.03
CA SER A 42 -1.32 -16.40 33.72
C SER A 42 -1.49 -15.30 32.67
N LEU A 43 -0.37 -14.74 32.20
CA LEU A 43 -0.33 -13.73 31.12
C LEU A 43 -1.21 -14.07 29.91
N PRO A 44 -1.22 -15.30 29.35
CA PRO A 44 -2.01 -15.60 28.14
C PRO A 44 -3.53 -15.50 28.35
N LEU A 45 -4.04 -15.93 29.51
CA LEU A 45 -5.47 -15.94 29.84
C LEU A 45 -6.01 -14.54 30.15
N SER A 46 -5.22 -13.72 30.84
CA SER A 46 -5.56 -12.32 31.12
C SER A 46 -5.54 -11.47 29.84
N MET A 47 -4.57 -11.68 28.95
CA MET A 47 -4.44 -10.95 27.68
C MET A 47 -5.58 -11.26 26.70
N ALA A 48 -6.07 -12.50 26.65
CA ALA A 48 -7.21 -12.87 25.79
C ALA A 48 -8.49 -12.06 26.09
N ARG A 49 -8.72 -11.71 27.38
CA ARG A 49 -9.86 -10.89 27.81
C ARG A 49 -9.76 -9.42 27.42
N THR A 50 -8.55 -8.94 27.07
CA THR A 50 -8.28 -7.54 26.72
C THR A 50 -8.28 -7.24 25.22
N GLY A 51 -8.42 -8.27 24.38
CA GLY A 51 -8.31 -8.14 22.93
C GLY A 51 -6.88 -8.07 22.39
N VAL A 52 -5.84 -8.18 23.24
CA VAL A 52 -4.43 -8.26 22.82
C VAL A 52 -4.08 -9.71 22.45
N GLN A 53 -4.07 -10.03 21.16
CA GLN A 53 -3.97 -11.41 20.65
C GLN A 53 -2.55 -11.88 20.27
N TRP A 54 -1.64 -10.93 20.00
CA TRP A 54 -0.29 -11.25 19.52
C TRP A 54 0.54 -12.13 20.48
N PRO A 55 0.43 -12.04 21.83
CA PRO A 55 1.23 -12.86 22.74
C PRO A 55 0.93 -14.35 22.62
N ALA A 56 -0.35 -14.72 22.45
CA ALA A 56 -0.73 -16.10 22.20
C ALA A 56 -0.16 -16.62 20.87
N THR A 57 -0.22 -15.79 19.82
CA THR A 57 0.41 -16.12 18.53
C THR A 57 1.92 -16.29 18.68
N PHE A 58 2.56 -15.44 19.48
CA PHE A 58 3.98 -15.49 19.75
C PHE A 58 4.39 -16.77 20.48
N CYS A 59 3.67 -17.17 21.52
CA CYS A 59 3.93 -18.43 22.21
C CYS A 59 3.86 -19.63 21.26
N CYS A 60 2.81 -19.71 20.41
CA CYS A 60 2.70 -20.77 19.41
C CYS A 60 3.85 -20.74 18.40
N LEU A 61 4.31 -19.56 18.02
CA LEU A 61 5.43 -19.38 17.09
C LEU A 61 6.74 -19.85 17.73
N VAL A 62 7.01 -19.48 18.98
CA VAL A 62 8.20 -19.95 19.73
C VAL A 62 8.19 -21.47 19.87
N GLN A 63 7.06 -22.07 20.27
CA GLN A 63 6.94 -23.53 20.37
C GLN A 63 7.23 -24.23 19.04
N TYR A 64 6.78 -23.64 17.92
CA TYR A 64 7.09 -24.17 16.59
C TYR A 64 8.58 -24.03 16.25
N LEU A 65 9.19 -22.87 16.51
CA LEU A 65 10.62 -22.66 16.25
C LEU A 65 11.51 -23.58 17.11
N GLN A 66 11.08 -23.93 18.32
CA GLN A 66 11.81 -24.87 19.19
C GLN A 66 11.75 -26.33 18.71
N THR A 67 10.73 -26.69 17.93
CA THR A 67 10.49 -28.07 17.49
C THR A 67 10.69 -28.27 15.99
N SER A 68 11.04 -27.21 15.25
CA SER A 68 11.33 -27.27 13.82
C SER A 68 12.80 -26.96 13.55
N LYS A 69 13.30 -27.53 12.45
CA LYS A 69 14.64 -27.26 11.93
C LYS A 69 14.54 -26.97 10.44
N SER A 70 15.19 -25.90 10.01
CA SER A 70 15.28 -25.48 8.62
C SER A 70 16.75 -25.20 8.31
N LEU A 71 17.22 -25.83 7.23
CA LEU A 71 18.57 -25.60 6.73
C LEU A 71 18.66 -24.20 6.10
N TYR A 72 19.84 -23.61 6.22
CA TYR A 72 20.17 -22.38 5.50
C TYR A 72 20.11 -22.59 3.99
N GLN A 73 19.51 -21.63 3.29
CA GLN A 73 19.30 -21.65 1.85
C GLN A 73 20.15 -20.55 1.21
N ALA A 74 21.13 -20.93 0.39
CA ALA A 74 22.09 -19.99 -0.22
C ALA A 74 21.45 -19.02 -1.22
N ASN A 75 20.30 -19.38 -1.79
CA ASN A 75 19.53 -18.52 -2.69
C ASN A 75 18.69 -17.46 -1.97
N LEU A 76 18.63 -17.50 -0.64
CA LEU A 76 17.94 -16.51 0.19
C LEU A 76 18.94 -15.61 0.91
N GLY A 77 18.56 -14.34 1.12
CA GLY A 77 19.32 -13.46 2.01
C GLY A 77 19.25 -13.93 3.47
N ILE A 78 20.07 -13.34 4.33
CA ILE A 78 20.14 -13.71 5.76
C ILE A 78 18.82 -13.43 6.46
N ALA A 79 18.24 -12.24 6.24
CA ALA A 79 16.93 -11.89 6.79
C ALA A 79 15.85 -12.89 6.33
N GLU A 80 15.85 -13.26 5.06
CA GLU A 80 14.89 -14.21 4.50
C GLU A 80 15.04 -15.60 5.10
N ASN A 81 16.27 -16.07 5.32
CA ASN A 81 16.56 -17.33 6.03
C ASN A 81 16.01 -17.33 7.46
N LEU A 82 16.24 -16.25 8.23
CA LEU A 82 15.71 -16.12 9.61
C LEU A 82 14.17 -16.08 9.65
N ILE A 83 13.54 -15.58 8.59
CA ILE A 83 12.08 -15.46 8.48
C ILE A 83 11.42 -16.74 7.97
N TYR A 84 12.14 -17.53 7.16
CA TYR A 84 11.59 -18.68 6.46
C TYR A 84 10.80 -19.67 7.36
N PRO A 85 11.26 -20.01 8.59
CA PRO A 85 10.47 -20.86 9.49
C PRO A 85 9.11 -20.26 9.87
N LEU A 86 8.99 -18.94 10.00
CA LEU A 86 7.72 -18.26 10.27
C LEU A 86 6.77 -18.36 9.08
N VAL A 87 7.30 -18.30 7.86
CA VAL A 87 6.52 -18.48 6.63
C VAL A 87 5.99 -19.92 6.54
N ARG A 88 6.80 -20.92 6.91
CA ARG A 88 6.36 -22.31 7.03
C ARG A 88 5.25 -22.47 8.08
N TYR A 89 5.46 -21.92 9.27
CA TYR A 89 4.48 -21.89 10.36
C TYR A 89 3.12 -21.32 9.93
N ALA A 90 3.16 -20.19 9.22
CA ALA A 90 1.96 -19.49 8.75
C ALA A 90 1.26 -20.27 7.63
N TRP A 91 2.03 -20.77 6.66
CA TRP A 91 1.52 -21.56 5.56
C TRP A 91 0.83 -22.84 6.04
N GLU A 92 1.42 -23.53 7.01
CA GLU A 92 0.83 -24.76 7.58
C GLU A 92 -0.55 -24.50 8.20
N ARG A 93 -0.74 -23.36 8.87
CA ARG A 93 -2.04 -22.95 9.43
C ARG A 93 -3.08 -22.59 8.38
N VAL A 94 -2.64 -22.04 7.25
CA VAL A 94 -3.52 -21.80 6.09
C VAL A 94 -3.86 -23.15 5.43
N ARG A 95 -2.87 -23.99 5.18
CA ARG A 95 -3.00 -25.30 4.53
C ARG A 95 -3.97 -26.21 5.28
N ARG A 96 -3.88 -26.32 6.61
CA ARG A 96 -4.84 -27.10 7.42
C ARG A 96 -6.29 -26.64 7.29
N SER A 97 -6.53 -25.35 7.07
CA SER A 97 -7.88 -24.86 6.80
C SER A 97 -8.41 -25.25 5.41
N LEU A 98 -7.53 -25.69 4.51
CA LEU A 98 -7.85 -26.17 3.17
C LEU A 98 -7.97 -27.71 3.10
N GLU A 99 -7.39 -28.47 4.04
CA GLU A 99 -7.37 -29.95 4.00
C GLU A 99 -8.76 -30.61 4.00
N ARG A 100 -9.80 -29.91 4.48
CA ARG A 100 -11.20 -30.36 4.39
C ARG A 100 -11.84 -30.11 3.01
N GLN A 101 -11.07 -29.84 1.96
CA GLN A 101 -11.57 -29.38 0.66
C GLN A 101 -10.94 -30.16 -0.51
N PRO A 102 -11.64 -30.32 -1.64
CA PRO A 102 -11.16 -31.12 -2.77
C PRO A 102 -9.80 -30.64 -3.29
N LYS A 103 -8.95 -31.60 -3.70
CA LYS A 103 -7.61 -31.36 -4.25
C LYS A 103 -7.64 -30.30 -5.38
N SER A 104 -6.70 -29.34 -5.30
CA SER A 104 -6.21 -28.43 -6.37
C SER A 104 -6.88 -27.06 -6.65
N PHE A 105 -7.43 -26.35 -5.64
CA PHE A 105 -7.89 -24.95 -5.83
C PHE A 105 -6.77 -23.95 -6.17
N LEU A 106 -5.54 -24.18 -5.68
CA LEU A 106 -4.38 -23.32 -5.91
C LEU A 106 -3.30 -24.07 -6.70
N SER A 107 -2.71 -23.43 -7.71
CA SER A 107 -1.45 -23.86 -8.33
C SER A 107 -0.25 -23.70 -7.38
N GLU A 108 0.86 -24.39 -7.64
CA GLU A 108 2.13 -24.20 -6.89
C GLU A 108 2.67 -22.77 -7.01
N LYS A 109 2.52 -22.14 -8.19
CA LYS A 109 2.86 -20.72 -8.40
C LYS A 109 2.08 -19.82 -7.44
N SER A 110 0.77 -20.06 -7.27
CA SER A 110 -0.07 -19.29 -6.37
C SER A 110 0.30 -19.48 -4.89
N LYS A 111 0.60 -20.73 -4.49
CA LYS A 111 1.10 -21.04 -3.14
C LYS A 111 2.44 -20.33 -2.86
N SER A 112 3.32 -20.28 -3.85
CA SER A 112 4.62 -19.60 -3.77
C SER A 112 4.45 -18.08 -3.65
N SER A 113 3.57 -17.46 -4.44
CA SER A 113 3.25 -16.03 -4.33
C SER A 113 2.72 -15.66 -2.94
N LEU A 114 1.86 -16.50 -2.35
CA LEU A 114 1.36 -16.30 -0.99
C LEU A 114 2.51 -16.32 0.02
N LYS A 115 3.35 -17.36 0.01
CA LYS A 115 4.51 -17.45 0.91
C LYS A 115 5.47 -16.26 0.74
N GLN A 116 5.76 -15.88 -0.51
CA GLN A 116 6.65 -14.77 -0.83
C GLN A 116 6.11 -13.42 -0.31
N SER A 117 4.79 -13.23 -0.31
CA SER A 117 4.19 -12.00 0.26
C SER A 117 4.50 -11.87 1.75
N LEU A 118 4.34 -12.94 2.55
CA LEU A 118 4.67 -12.90 3.97
C LEU A 118 6.17 -12.70 4.20
N LEU A 119 7.01 -13.44 3.45
CA LEU A 119 8.46 -13.30 3.51
C LEU A 119 8.90 -11.84 3.29
N SER A 120 8.35 -11.20 2.26
CA SER A 120 8.66 -9.81 1.91
C SER A 120 8.22 -8.82 2.98
N ARG A 121 7.03 -9.02 3.57
CA ARG A 121 6.48 -8.16 4.64
C ARG A 121 7.32 -8.22 5.92
N LEU A 122 7.70 -9.42 6.35
CA LEU A 122 8.53 -9.63 7.55
C LEU A 122 9.98 -9.17 7.31
N SER A 123 10.48 -9.31 6.08
CA SER A 123 11.83 -8.86 5.71
C SER A 123 11.92 -7.33 5.74
N PHE A 124 10.88 -6.64 5.29
CA PHE A 124 10.80 -5.18 5.38
C PHE A 124 10.92 -4.68 6.83
N THR A 125 10.24 -5.34 7.78
CA THR A 125 10.22 -4.89 9.18
C THR A 125 11.46 -5.27 9.98
N ALA A 126 12.23 -6.27 9.53
CA ALA A 126 13.43 -6.72 10.23
C ALA A 126 14.74 -6.24 9.60
N LYS A 127 14.69 -5.56 8.46
CA LYS A 127 15.86 -5.19 7.65
C LYS A 127 17.00 -4.60 8.50
N ASP A 128 16.72 -3.52 9.23
CA ASP A 128 17.76 -2.80 9.97
C ASP A 128 18.25 -3.59 11.19
N ALA A 129 17.37 -4.36 11.83
CA ALA A 129 17.71 -5.23 12.95
C ALA A 129 18.65 -6.39 12.53
N VAL A 130 18.33 -7.05 11.42
CA VAL A 130 19.15 -8.16 10.89
C VAL A 130 20.46 -7.63 10.34
N GLU A 131 20.45 -6.53 9.59
CA GLU A 131 21.68 -5.89 9.08
C GLU A 131 22.61 -5.53 10.26
N TRP A 132 22.08 -4.90 11.30
CA TRP A 132 22.88 -4.54 12.48
C TRP A 132 23.50 -5.76 13.16
N ILE A 133 22.70 -6.80 13.45
CA ILE A 133 23.22 -8.04 14.04
C ILE A 133 24.29 -8.67 13.14
N TRP A 134 24.06 -8.70 11.82
CA TRP A 134 24.99 -9.30 10.89
C TRP A 134 26.32 -8.54 10.82
N GLN A 135 26.27 -7.21 10.80
CA GLN A 135 27.48 -6.38 10.86
C GLN A 135 28.25 -6.59 12.16
N VAL A 136 27.56 -6.74 13.30
CA VAL A 136 28.24 -7.09 14.57
C VAL A 136 28.99 -8.42 14.41
N PHE A 137 28.40 -9.43 13.79
CA PHE A 137 29.05 -10.73 13.59
C PHE A 137 30.29 -10.65 12.70
N LEU A 138 30.17 -10.00 11.53
CA LEU A 138 31.28 -9.88 10.59
C LEU A 138 32.47 -9.12 11.19
N ASN A 139 32.23 -8.23 12.15
CA ASN A 139 33.27 -7.41 12.78
C ASN A 139 33.69 -7.93 14.17
N THR A 140 33.17 -9.07 14.63
CA THR A 140 33.63 -9.66 15.90
C THR A 140 34.90 -10.48 15.68
N PRO A 141 36.02 -10.13 16.34
CA PRO A 141 37.27 -10.89 16.20
C PRO A 141 37.09 -12.37 16.59
N GLY A 142 37.69 -13.27 15.81
CA GLY A 142 37.64 -14.72 16.05
C GLY A 142 36.42 -15.45 15.48
N LEU A 143 35.40 -14.73 14.98
CA LEU A 143 34.23 -15.32 14.30
C LEU A 143 34.38 -15.37 12.78
N ALA A 144 35.00 -14.35 12.18
CA ALA A 144 35.37 -14.34 10.78
C ALA A 144 36.84 -14.77 10.65
N ASP A 145 37.09 -15.90 9.99
CA ASP A 145 38.45 -16.32 9.66
C ASP A 145 38.93 -15.54 8.43
N CYS A 146 39.82 -14.57 8.65
CA CYS A 146 40.40 -13.74 7.60
C CYS A 146 41.32 -14.53 6.64
N SER A 147 41.71 -15.77 6.99
CA SER A 147 42.47 -16.66 6.11
C SER A 147 41.61 -17.40 5.10
N ASN A 148 40.28 -17.42 5.29
CA ASN A 148 39.35 -18.06 4.36
C ASN A 148 39.14 -17.17 3.11
N SER A 149 39.17 -17.77 1.92
CA SER A 149 38.93 -17.07 0.65
C SER A 149 37.51 -16.48 0.54
N ASN A 150 36.56 -16.95 1.38
CA ASN A 150 35.22 -16.38 1.50
C ASN A 150 34.77 -16.30 2.98
N PRO A 151 35.18 -15.24 3.71
CA PRO A 151 34.85 -15.07 5.13
C PRO A 151 33.34 -15.07 5.40
N HIS A 152 32.55 -14.55 4.45
CA HIS A 152 31.09 -14.52 4.57
C HIS A 152 30.49 -15.94 4.59
N GLN A 153 30.92 -16.82 3.69
CA GLN A 153 30.44 -18.20 3.64
C GLN A 153 30.86 -19.01 4.86
N TYR A 154 32.05 -18.76 5.39
CA TYR A 154 32.53 -19.36 6.64
C TYR A 154 31.68 -18.94 7.85
N VAL A 155 31.39 -17.65 8.00
CA VAL A 155 30.53 -17.17 9.09
C VAL A 155 29.13 -17.77 8.98
N VAL A 156 28.54 -17.81 7.77
CA VAL A 156 27.22 -18.41 7.53
C VAL A 156 27.19 -19.88 7.95
N SER A 157 28.20 -20.69 7.57
CA SER A 157 28.22 -22.12 7.88
C SER A 157 28.33 -22.40 9.38
N ARG A 158 29.10 -21.56 10.11
CA ARG A 158 29.24 -21.65 11.57
C ARG A 158 27.99 -21.18 12.30
N VAL A 159 27.47 -20.01 11.92
CA VAL A 159 26.27 -19.42 12.51
C VAL A 159 25.11 -20.40 12.34
N PHE A 160 24.80 -20.83 11.13
CA PHE A 160 23.61 -21.63 10.86
C PHE A 160 23.81 -23.15 10.94
N ALA A 161 24.89 -23.64 11.57
CA ALA A 161 25.18 -25.07 11.71
C ALA A 161 24.03 -25.86 12.37
N ASP A 162 23.42 -25.27 13.41
CA ASP A 162 22.31 -25.88 14.14
C ASP A 162 20.92 -25.57 13.53
N GLY A 163 20.90 -24.94 12.35
CA GLY A 163 19.70 -24.43 11.70
C GLY A 163 19.47 -22.94 11.95
N VAL A 164 18.44 -22.40 11.30
CA VAL A 164 18.14 -20.95 11.35
C VAL A 164 17.28 -20.58 12.56
N GLU A 165 16.48 -21.52 13.10
CA GLU A 165 15.52 -21.27 14.18
C GLU A 165 16.16 -20.75 15.48
N PRO A 166 17.30 -21.27 15.98
CA PRO A 166 17.96 -20.71 17.16
C PRO A 166 18.32 -19.22 16.99
N TRP A 167 18.70 -18.83 15.79
CA TRP A 167 19.02 -17.44 15.46
C TRP A 167 17.79 -16.56 15.30
N THR A 168 16.72 -17.11 14.72
CA THR A 168 15.41 -16.44 14.72
C THR A 168 14.94 -16.17 16.15
N LEU A 169 15.06 -17.13 17.06
CA LEU A 169 14.72 -16.95 18.47
C LEU A 169 15.61 -15.91 19.16
N ARG A 170 16.93 -15.92 18.90
CA ARG A 170 17.86 -14.89 19.41
C ARG A 170 17.52 -13.48 18.92
N LEU A 171 17.21 -13.33 17.63
CA LEU A 171 16.78 -12.06 17.03
C LEU A 171 15.52 -11.53 17.74
N LEU A 172 14.50 -12.37 17.91
CA LEU A 172 13.24 -11.98 18.55
C LEU A 172 13.40 -11.70 20.04
N HIS A 173 14.35 -12.37 20.70
CA HIS A 173 14.71 -12.07 22.09
C HIS A 173 15.40 -10.72 22.23
N HIS A 174 16.30 -10.37 21.31
CA HIS A 174 17.01 -9.08 21.35
C HIS A 174 16.13 -7.90 20.92
N PHE A 175 15.12 -8.14 20.08
CA PHE A 175 14.18 -7.13 19.60
C PHE A 175 12.70 -7.47 19.92
N PRO A 176 12.26 -7.31 21.18
CA PRO A 176 10.89 -7.58 21.59
C PRO A 176 9.80 -6.86 20.79
N ALA A 177 10.04 -5.61 20.34
CA ALA A 177 9.06 -4.92 19.51
C ALA A 177 8.94 -5.53 18.10
N LEU A 178 10.03 -6.10 17.57
CA LEU A 178 10.02 -6.87 16.32
C LEU A 178 9.26 -8.19 16.52
N ALA A 179 9.48 -8.88 17.64
CA ALA A 179 8.75 -10.09 18.01
C ALA A 179 7.23 -9.88 18.04
N ARG A 180 6.79 -8.79 18.68
CA ARG A 180 5.40 -8.35 18.63
C ARG A 180 4.93 -8.08 17.20
N LEU A 181 5.68 -7.30 16.43
CA LEU A 181 5.29 -6.89 15.08
C LEU A 181 5.16 -8.09 14.14
N TRP A 182 6.11 -9.01 14.16
CA TRP A 182 6.08 -10.25 13.40
C TRP A 182 4.91 -11.15 13.79
N SER A 183 4.58 -11.23 15.08
CA SER A 183 3.42 -11.98 15.56
C SER A 183 2.12 -11.40 14.98
N ILE A 184 1.97 -10.07 15.01
CA ILE A 184 0.80 -9.37 14.45
C ILE A 184 0.73 -9.57 12.93
N GLN A 185 1.82 -9.32 12.20
CA GLN A 185 1.86 -9.46 10.75
C GLN A 185 1.56 -10.90 10.31
N THR A 186 2.10 -11.89 11.02
CA THR A 186 1.85 -13.31 10.77
C THR A 186 0.40 -13.68 11.02
N MET A 187 -0.16 -13.29 12.17
CA MET A 187 -1.57 -13.53 12.50
C MET A 187 -2.52 -12.90 11.47
N ASN A 188 -2.29 -11.62 11.14
CA ASN A 188 -3.09 -10.88 10.16
C ASN A 188 -3.00 -11.51 8.77
N TRP A 189 -1.80 -11.92 8.35
CA TRP A 189 -1.59 -12.58 7.06
C TRP A 189 -2.33 -13.92 6.98
N ILE A 190 -2.29 -14.74 8.04
CA ILE A 190 -3.03 -16.01 8.11
C ILE A 190 -4.53 -15.74 7.99
N ALA A 191 -5.07 -14.80 8.77
CA ALA A 191 -6.49 -14.47 8.76
C ALA A 191 -6.93 -13.95 7.38
N PHE A 192 -6.17 -13.01 6.80
CA PHE A 192 -6.45 -12.44 5.50
C PHE A 192 -6.41 -13.47 4.37
N THR A 193 -5.43 -14.36 4.39
CA THR A 193 -5.30 -15.43 3.39
C THR A 193 -6.47 -16.41 3.49
N LYS A 194 -6.88 -16.79 4.70
CA LYS A 194 -8.06 -17.66 4.91
C LYS A 194 -9.34 -17.02 4.40
N ASP A 195 -9.56 -15.74 4.73
CA ASP A 195 -10.72 -14.98 4.23
C ASP A 195 -10.73 -14.91 2.71
N PHE A 196 -9.60 -14.57 2.10
CA PHE A 196 -9.46 -14.52 0.64
C PHE A 196 -9.78 -15.87 0.00
N LEU A 197 -9.18 -16.97 0.47
CA LEU A 197 -9.39 -18.29 -0.12
C LEU A 197 -10.85 -18.75 -0.02
N LYS A 198 -11.52 -18.47 1.11
CA LYS A 198 -12.96 -18.70 1.26
C LYS A 198 -13.76 -17.93 0.22
N GLN A 199 -13.48 -16.64 0.07
CA GLN A 199 -14.23 -15.75 -0.82
C GLN A 199 -13.94 -16.01 -2.30
N ALA A 200 -12.70 -16.32 -2.65
CA ALA A 200 -12.30 -16.71 -4.00
C ALA A 200 -12.97 -18.01 -4.44
N ARG A 201 -13.15 -18.97 -3.51
CA ARG A 201 -13.91 -20.19 -3.79
C ARG A 201 -15.38 -19.89 -4.07
N THR A 202 -16.02 -19.08 -3.22
CA THR A 202 -17.42 -18.65 -3.45
C THR A 202 -17.55 -17.93 -4.80
N PHE A 203 -16.62 -17.04 -5.11
CA PHE A 203 -16.58 -16.34 -6.40
C PHE A 203 -16.49 -17.31 -7.57
N ALA A 204 -15.53 -18.24 -7.54
CA ALA A 204 -15.34 -19.24 -8.59
C ALA A 204 -16.56 -20.16 -8.78
N LEU A 205 -17.25 -20.53 -7.70
CA LEU A 205 -18.48 -21.34 -7.77
C LEU A 205 -19.62 -20.59 -8.46
N ILE A 206 -19.78 -19.29 -8.18
CA ILE A 206 -20.79 -18.43 -8.84
C ILE A 206 -20.45 -18.29 -10.33
N GLN A 207 -19.19 -17.99 -10.67
CA GLN A 207 -18.75 -17.85 -12.05
C GLN A 207 -18.93 -19.15 -12.85
N ARG A 208 -18.61 -20.31 -12.26
CA ARG A 208 -18.82 -21.60 -12.93
C ARG A 208 -20.29 -21.87 -13.28
N LYS A 209 -21.24 -21.45 -12.43
CA LYS A 209 -22.67 -21.57 -12.75
C LYS A 209 -23.11 -20.67 -13.91
N LEU A 210 -22.37 -19.59 -14.17
CA LEU A 210 -22.68 -18.62 -15.22
C LEU A 210 -21.98 -18.97 -16.55
N SER A 211 -20.80 -19.59 -16.52
CA SER A 211 -19.95 -19.71 -17.72
C SER A 211 -18.99 -20.92 -17.75
N ALA A 212 -19.25 -21.99 -16.98
CA ALA A 212 -18.44 -23.22 -16.96
C ALA A 212 -16.93 -23.04 -16.61
N THR A 213 -16.56 -21.92 -15.98
CA THR A 213 -15.20 -21.59 -15.53
C THR A 213 -14.60 -22.64 -14.59
N SER A 214 -13.34 -23.01 -14.84
CA SER A 214 -12.55 -23.80 -13.89
C SER A 214 -12.24 -22.98 -12.63
N ALA A 215 -12.54 -23.56 -11.46
CA ALA A 215 -12.39 -22.89 -10.18
C ALA A 215 -10.92 -22.75 -9.71
N LYS A 216 -9.95 -23.29 -10.46
CA LYS A 216 -8.54 -23.31 -10.05
C LYS A 216 -7.88 -21.95 -10.29
N ILE A 217 -7.17 -21.45 -9.27
CA ILE A 217 -6.33 -20.25 -9.36
C ILE A 217 -4.94 -20.65 -9.88
N MET A 218 -4.55 -20.07 -11.01
CA MET A 218 -3.30 -20.34 -11.70
C MET A 218 -2.16 -19.44 -11.26
N SER A 219 -2.44 -18.17 -10.95
CA SER A 219 -1.45 -17.26 -10.38
C SER A 219 -2.08 -16.19 -9.51
N LEU A 220 -1.31 -15.75 -8.51
CA LEU A 220 -1.64 -14.64 -7.63
C LEU A 220 -0.51 -13.62 -7.65
N ASP A 221 -0.87 -12.34 -7.75
CA ASP A 221 0.03 -11.23 -7.45
C ASP A 221 -0.51 -10.52 -6.21
N MET A 222 0.28 -10.56 -5.15
CA MET A 222 -0.07 -10.03 -3.83
C MET A 222 0.40 -8.58 -3.68
N ASP A 223 -0.11 -7.88 -2.68
CA ASP A 223 0.45 -6.60 -2.22
C ASP A 223 0.47 -5.49 -3.29
N LEU A 224 -0.57 -5.48 -4.14
CA LEU A 224 -0.74 -4.48 -5.22
C LEU A 224 -1.28 -3.12 -4.72
N SER A 225 -1.36 -2.93 -3.41
CA SER A 225 -1.72 -1.68 -2.75
C SER A 225 -1.05 -1.61 -1.38
N ASP A 226 -1.09 -0.45 -0.72
CA ASP A 226 -0.61 -0.34 0.66
C ASP A 226 -1.30 -1.38 1.58
N LEU A 227 -0.52 -1.92 2.53
CA LEU A 227 -1.05 -2.73 3.62
C LEU A 227 -1.91 -1.87 4.53
N ARG A 228 -3.18 -2.23 4.67
CA ARG A 228 -4.17 -1.43 5.38
C ARG A 228 -5.12 -2.36 6.15
N SER A 229 -5.71 -1.86 7.22
CA SER A 229 -6.83 -2.50 7.92
C SER A 229 -6.59 -3.99 8.26
N LYS A 230 -5.56 -4.27 9.07
CA LYS A 230 -5.05 -5.61 9.44
C LYS A 230 -4.28 -6.28 8.29
N SER A 231 -3.33 -5.55 7.72
CA SER A 231 -2.37 -6.04 6.72
C SER A 231 -3.02 -6.64 5.47
N ARG A 232 -4.15 -6.07 5.06
CA ARG A 232 -4.86 -6.44 3.83
C ARG A 232 -4.38 -5.56 2.68
N SER A 233 -4.35 -6.14 1.48
CA SER A 233 -4.02 -5.44 0.24
C SER A 233 -4.80 -6.03 -0.94
N VAL A 234 -4.95 -5.26 -2.01
CA VAL A 234 -5.41 -5.73 -3.31
C VAL A 234 -4.54 -6.91 -3.81
N MET A 235 -5.20 -7.90 -4.42
CA MET A 235 -4.57 -9.04 -5.09
C MET A 235 -5.02 -9.12 -6.54
N ARG A 236 -4.13 -9.48 -7.48
CA ARG A 236 -4.52 -9.91 -8.83
C ARG A 236 -4.61 -11.43 -8.85
N VAL A 237 -5.70 -11.95 -9.39
CA VAL A 237 -6.05 -13.37 -9.42
C VAL A 237 -6.29 -13.78 -10.87
N ARG A 238 -5.54 -14.78 -11.34
CA ARG A 238 -5.78 -15.42 -12.65
C ARG A 238 -6.36 -16.81 -12.43
N PHE A 239 -7.53 -17.08 -13.01
CA PHE A 239 -8.17 -18.39 -12.99
C PHE A 239 -7.72 -19.24 -14.18
N ALA A 240 -8.00 -20.54 -14.12
CA ALA A 240 -7.62 -21.50 -15.15
C ALA A 240 -8.38 -21.33 -16.48
N ASP A 241 -9.51 -20.63 -16.49
CA ASP A 241 -10.20 -20.22 -17.72
C ASP A 241 -9.58 -18.99 -18.41
N GLY A 242 -8.44 -18.49 -17.90
CA GLY A 242 -7.74 -17.32 -18.42
C GLY A 242 -8.29 -15.98 -17.93
N THR A 243 -9.42 -15.95 -17.20
CA THR A 243 -9.95 -14.71 -16.65
C THR A 243 -9.04 -14.17 -15.55
N VAL A 244 -8.93 -12.84 -15.50
CA VAL A 244 -8.09 -12.12 -14.54
C VAL A 244 -8.93 -11.08 -13.82
N TRP A 245 -8.83 -11.09 -12.49
CA TRP A 245 -9.61 -10.26 -11.60
C TRP A 245 -8.73 -9.62 -10.53
N PHE A 246 -9.10 -8.44 -10.07
CA PHE A 246 -8.55 -7.81 -8.88
C PHE A 246 -9.50 -8.05 -7.71
N TYR A 247 -9.03 -8.80 -6.71
CA TYR A 247 -9.68 -8.90 -5.42
C TYR A 247 -9.28 -7.71 -4.57
N LYS A 248 -10.25 -6.89 -4.19
CA LYS A 248 -10.04 -5.75 -3.29
C LYS A 248 -10.69 -6.05 -1.94
N PRO A 249 -9.95 -6.00 -0.82
CA PRO A 249 -10.49 -6.25 0.52
C PRO A 249 -11.29 -5.05 1.08
N ARG A 250 -12.15 -4.48 0.23
CA ARG A 250 -13.10 -3.40 0.53
C ARG A 250 -14.31 -3.51 -0.39
N SER A 251 -15.40 -2.83 -0.02
CA SER A 251 -16.73 -3.01 -0.65
C SER A 251 -16.79 -2.80 -2.17
N GLY A 252 -15.93 -1.97 -2.75
CA GLY A 252 -15.94 -1.64 -4.18
C GLY A 252 -17.14 -0.77 -4.62
N LYS A 253 -17.96 -0.28 -3.67
CA LYS A 253 -19.17 0.50 -3.98
C LYS A 253 -18.88 1.81 -4.71
N HIS A 254 -17.72 2.40 -4.50
CA HIS A 254 -17.31 3.61 -5.20
C HIS A 254 -17.12 3.34 -6.70
N GLU A 255 -16.44 2.24 -7.06
CA GLU A 255 -16.27 1.82 -8.45
C GLU A 255 -17.60 1.43 -9.11
N GLU A 256 -18.47 0.69 -8.40
CA GLU A 256 -19.80 0.35 -8.93
C GLU A 256 -20.62 1.59 -9.30
N ILE A 257 -20.63 2.60 -8.41
CA ILE A 257 -21.36 3.85 -8.65
C ILE A 257 -20.68 4.69 -9.73
N TRP A 258 -19.35 4.71 -9.76
CA TRP A 258 -18.58 5.34 -10.82
C TRP A 258 -18.94 4.77 -12.20
N PHE A 259 -18.93 3.44 -12.35
CA PHE A 259 -19.32 2.80 -13.61
C PHE A 259 -20.82 2.95 -13.91
N THR A 260 -21.67 3.07 -12.90
CA THR A 260 -23.08 3.45 -13.08
C THR A 260 -23.20 4.87 -13.65
N LEU A 261 -22.41 5.82 -13.16
CA LEU A 261 -22.36 7.19 -13.67
C LEU A 261 -21.88 7.21 -15.13
N LEU A 262 -20.79 6.52 -15.43
CA LEU A 262 -20.26 6.46 -16.81
C LEU A 262 -21.26 5.81 -17.78
N ARG A 263 -21.95 4.75 -17.36
CA ARG A 263 -23.01 4.13 -18.18
C ARG A 263 -24.13 5.13 -18.46
N TRP A 264 -24.61 5.83 -17.44
CA TRP A 264 -25.61 6.88 -17.61
C TRP A 264 -25.13 7.98 -18.58
N ILE A 265 -23.87 8.42 -18.48
CA ILE A 265 -23.31 9.42 -19.40
C ILE A 265 -23.33 8.91 -20.86
N ASN A 266 -22.97 7.64 -21.08
CA ASN A 266 -23.02 7.01 -22.40
C ASN A 266 -24.47 6.97 -22.92
N ASP A 267 -25.41 6.49 -22.12
CA ASP A 267 -26.83 6.35 -22.49
C ASP A 267 -27.50 7.69 -22.82
N GLN A 268 -26.97 8.78 -22.24
CA GLN A 268 -27.44 10.15 -22.47
C GLN A 268 -26.78 10.83 -23.67
N GLY A 269 -26.01 10.10 -24.47
CA GLY A 269 -25.46 10.54 -25.75
C GLY A 269 -24.20 11.41 -25.63
N PHE A 270 -23.33 11.16 -24.65
CA PHE A 270 -22.04 11.83 -24.64
C PHE A 270 -21.20 11.42 -25.88
N PRO A 271 -20.56 12.36 -26.61
CA PRO A 271 -19.94 12.07 -27.91
C PRO A 271 -18.82 11.01 -27.93
N ALA A 272 -18.23 10.71 -26.77
CA ALA A 272 -17.18 9.70 -26.66
C ALA A 272 -17.47 8.74 -25.50
N ALA A 273 -18.10 7.61 -25.81
CA ALA A 273 -18.48 6.62 -24.80
C ALA A 273 -17.28 6.09 -24.00
N PHE A 274 -17.48 5.91 -22.69
CA PHE A 274 -16.50 5.35 -21.75
C PHE A 274 -16.64 3.85 -21.60
N ALA A 275 -15.52 3.15 -21.45
CA ALA A 275 -15.51 1.74 -21.08
C ALA A 275 -16.10 1.51 -19.69
N ILE A 276 -16.98 0.51 -19.58
CA ILE A 276 -17.60 0.09 -18.32
C ILE A 276 -16.99 -1.23 -17.90
N ILE A 277 -16.29 -1.24 -16.77
CA ILE A 277 -15.61 -2.45 -16.28
C ILE A 277 -16.52 -3.18 -15.32
N GLU A 278 -16.53 -4.50 -15.44
CA GLU A 278 -17.30 -5.37 -14.56
C GLU A 278 -16.76 -5.34 -13.13
N THR A 279 -17.67 -5.12 -12.18
CA THR A 279 -17.38 -5.10 -10.75
C THR A 279 -18.43 -5.90 -9.99
N ILE A 280 -18.00 -6.79 -9.12
CA ILE A 280 -18.85 -7.55 -8.21
C ILE A 280 -18.55 -7.05 -6.80
N THR A 281 -19.54 -6.40 -6.17
CA THR A 281 -19.37 -5.69 -4.90
C THR A 281 -20.15 -6.36 -3.78
N ASN A 282 -19.64 -6.24 -2.55
CA ASN A 282 -20.40 -6.54 -1.34
C ASN A 282 -19.99 -5.59 -0.20
N LYS A 283 -20.36 -5.90 1.05
CA LYS A 283 -20.05 -5.02 2.19
C LYS A 283 -18.58 -5.03 2.64
N GLN A 284 -17.85 -6.12 2.40
CA GLN A 284 -16.51 -6.37 2.96
C GLN A 284 -15.39 -6.43 1.91
N TYR A 285 -15.70 -6.86 0.69
CA TYR A 285 -14.76 -7.05 -0.41
C TYR A 285 -15.42 -6.83 -1.76
N SER A 286 -14.61 -6.81 -2.81
CA SER A 286 -15.07 -6.72 -4.18
C SER A 286 -14.11 -7.40 -5.15
N TRP A 287 -14.64 -7.73 -6.33
CA TRP A 287 -13.89 -8.22 -7.47
C TRP A 287 -14.09 -7.25 -8.63
N MET A 288 -13.01 -6.85 -9.28
CA MET A 288 -13.04 -6.01 -10.48
C MET A 288 -12.33 -6.72 -11.62
N ARG A 289 -12.94 -6.78 -12.80
CA ARG A 289 -12.30 -7.40 -13.96
C ARG A 289 -11.01 -6.65 -14.29
N ALA A 290 -9.93 -7.39 -14.55
CA ALA A 290 -8.66 -6.77 -14.90
C ALA A 290 -8.77 -6.03 -16.24
N VAL A 291 -8.19 -4.83 -16.27
CA VAL A 291 -8.07 -4.01 -17.47
C VAL A 291 -6.64 -4.14 -17.97
N ALA A 292 -6.47 -4.64 -19.19
CA ALA A 292 -5.14 -4.73 -19.81
C ALA A 292 -4.68 -3.34 -20.29
N HIS A 293 -3.38 -3.09 -20.31
CA HIS A 293 -2.87 -2.00 -21.14
C HIS A 293 -3.04 -2.38 -22.62
N LYS A 294 -3.44 -1.43 -23.47
CA LYS A 294 -3.49 -1.61 -24.92
C LYS A 294 -2.98 -0.35 -25.60
N ARG A 295 -2.19 -0.53 -26.67
CA ARG A 295 -1.71 0.56 -27.52
C ARG A 295 -2.84 1.19 -28.34
N CYS A 296 -2.67 2.45 -28.72
CA CYS A 296 -3.44 3.10 -29.78
C CYS A 296 -2.81 2.75 -31.13
N VAL A 297 -3.63 2.57 -32.15
CA VAL A 297 -3.18 2.23 -33.51
C VAL A 297 -2.55 3.44 -34.20
N ASN A 298 -3.06 4.64 -33.96
CA ASN A 298 -2.60 5.87 -34.61
C ASN A 298 -2.85 7.11 -33.73
N GLU A 299 -2.41 8.27 -34.19
CA GLU A 299 -2.57 9.53 -33.48
C GLU A 299 -4.05 9.97 -33.34
N LYS A 300 -4.93 9.60 -34.28
CA LYS A 300 -6.38 9.85 -34.15
C LYS A 300 -6.97 9.09 -32.95
N GLU A 301 -6.50 7.87 -32.71
CA GLU A 301 -6.86 7.11 -31.51
C GLU A 301 -6.29 7.72 -30.22
N ALA A 302 -5.05 8.20 -30.26
CA ALA A 302 -4.47 8.93 -29.14
C ALA A 302 -5.24 10.23 -28.84
N ALA A 303 -5.65 10.99 -29.85
CA ALA A 303 -6.50 12.16 -29.68
C ALA A 303 -7.85 11.79 -29.03
N ARG A 304 -8.50 10.69 -29.45
CA ARG A 304 -9.72 10.18 -28.80
C ARG A 304 -9.49 9.76 -27.34
N TYR A 305 -8.35 9.17 -27.02
CA TYR A 305 -7.95 8.89 -25.64
C TYR A 305 -7.88 10.17 -24.83
N TYR A 306 -7.15 11.18 -25.32
CA TYR A 306 -6.95 12.43 -24.59
C TYR A 306 -8.22 13.27 -24.48
N PHE A 307 -9.13 13.20 -25.46
CA PHE A 307 -10.48 13.73 -25.34
C PHE A 307 -11.24 13.10 -24.16
N ARG A 308 -11.26 11.75 -24.06
CA ARG A 308 -11.85 11.08 -22.90
C ARG A 308 -11.13 11.45 -21.60
N ALA A 309 -9.81 11.55 -21.62
CA ALA A 309 -9.02 11.94 -20.45
C ALA A 309 -9.43 13.32 -19.93
N GLY A 310 -9.59 14.31 -20.82
CA GLY A 310 -10.08 15.64 -20.48
C GLY A 310 -11.48 15.62 -19.85
N ALA A 311 -12.38 14.84 -20.43
CA ALA A 311 -13.72 14.63 -19.90
C ALA A 311 -13.68 14.01 -18.49
N LEU A 312 -12.80 13.02 -18.26
CA LEU A 312 -12.60 12.42 -16.94
C LEU A 312 -11.99 13.41 -15.93
N VAL A 313 -11.02 14.23 -16.34
CA VAL A 313 -10.46 15.28 -15.47
C VAL A 313 -11.57 16.22 -14.98
N TYR A 314 -12.50 16.61 -15.86
CA TYR A 314 -13.66 17.39 -15.45
C TYR A 314 -14.55 16.62 -14.47
N LEU A 315 -14.91 15.36 -14.75
CA LEU A 315 -15.75 14.55 -13.86
C LEU A 315 -15.14 14.39 -12.46
N ILE A 316 -13.85 14.05 -12.38
CA ILE A 316 -13.14 13.89 -11.12
C ILE A 316 -13.07 15.22 -10.37
N HIS A 317 -12.80 16.32 -11.07
CA HIS A 317 -12.85 17.65 -10.47
C HIS A 317 -14.27 17.99 -9.96
N TRP A 318 -15.31 17.76 -10.76
CA TRP A 318 -16.70 18.01 -10.39
C TRP A 318 -17.11 17.20 -9.14
N LEU A 319 -16.73 15.92 -9.08
CA LEU A 319 -16.97 15.04 -7.94
C LEU A 319 -15.98 15.24 -6.78
N ARG A 320 -15.20 16.31 -6.76
CA ARG A 320 -14.20 16.57 -5.69
C ARG A 320 -13.27 15.37 -5.42
N GLY A 321 -12.94 14.60 -6.45
CA GLY A 321 -12.00 13.50 -6.37
C GLY A 321 -10.57 13.97 -6.10
N VAL A 322 -9.82 13.17 -5.35
CA VAL A 322 -8.40 13.39 -5.07
C VAL A 322 -7.62 12.09 -5.29
N ASP A 323 -6.31 12.18 -5.48
CA ASP A 323 -5.42 11.00 -5.56
C ASP A 323 -5.68 10.07 -6.76
N PHE A 324 -6.13 10.61 -7.89
CA PHE A 324 -6.22 9.91 -9.18
C PHE A 324 -4.87 10.01 -9.92
N HIS A 325 -3.84 9.45 -9.30
CA HIS A 325 -2.47 9.44 -9.79
C HIS A 325 -2.25 8.32 -10.85
N ALA A 326 -1.04 8.23 -11.42
CA ALA A 326 -0.71 7.30 -12.52
C ALA A 326 -1.05 5.83 -12.25
N GLY A 327 -0.93 5.38 -11.00
CA GLY A 327 -1.28 4.00 -10.62
C GLY A 327 -2.77 3.68 -10.67
N ASN A 328 -3.64 4.71 -10.74
CA ASN A 328 -5.09 4.56 -10.74
C ASN A 328 -5.71 4.66 -12.14
N ILE A 329 -4.89 4.81 -13.19
CA ILE A 329 -5.34 4.90 -14.59
C ILE A 329 -4.65 3.84 -15.44
N ILE A 330 -5.42 3.18 -16.31
CA ILE A 330 -4.90 2.25 -17.31
C ILE A 330 -5.30 2.75 -18.70
N ALA A 331 -4.32 2.88 -19.59
CA ALA A 331 -4.54 3.15 -21.00
C ALA A 331 -4.90 1.86 -21.73
N HIS A 332 -6.19 1.72 -22.07
CA HIS A 332 -6.75 0.57 -22.76
C HIS A 332 -7.16 0.97 -24.19
N GLY A 333 -6.16 1.21 -25.05
CA GLY A 333 -6.36 1.77 -26.38
C GLY A 333 -6.89 3.20 -26.25
N THR A 334 -8.04 3.50 -26.85
CA THR A 334 -8.64 4.83 -26.75
C THR A 334 -9.33 5.15 -25.41
N GLN A 335 -9.24 4.24 -24.42
CA GLN A 335 -9.98 4.32 -23.15
C GLN A 335 -9.03 4.57 -21.97
N PRO A 336 -9.05 5.77 -21.35
CA PRO A 336 -8.46 6.00 -20.04
C PRO A 336 -9.36 5.39 -18.96
N VAL A 337 -9.01 4.23 -18.45
CA VAL A 337 -9.84 3.51 -17.46
C VAL A 337 -9.35 3.81 -16.05
N ILE A 338 -10.22 4.39 -15.23
CA ILE A 338 -9.96 4.61 -13.81
C ILE A 338 -10.28 3.33 -13.04
N VAL A 339 -9.31 2.85 -12.25
CA VAL A 339 -9.41 1.58 -11.53
C VAL A 339 -9.55 1.72 -10.02
N ASP A 340 -9.40 2.91 -9.46
CA ASP A 340 -9.68 3.20 -8.04
C ASP A 340 -10.48 4.51 -7.91
N CYS A 341 -11.59 4.45 -7.18
CA CYS A 341 -12.55 5.55 -7.02
C CYS A 341 -12.87 5.85 -5.55
N GLU A 342 -12.13 5.27 -4.59
CA GLU A 342 -12.47 5.33 -3.16
C GLU A 342 -12.34 6.74 -2.53
N THR A 343 -11.80 7.70 -3.27
CA THR A 343 -11.54 9.09 -2.89
C THR A 343 -12.45 10.11 -3.59
N LEU A 344 -13.54 9.65 -4.24
CA LEU A 344 -14.57 10.54 -4.80
C LEU A 344 -15.41 11.21 -3.70
N LEU A 345 -15.84 12.44 -3.92
CA LEU A 345 -16.53 13.30 -2.94
C LEU A 345 -15.72 13.51 -1.66
N HIS A 346 -14.41 13.71 -1.82
CA HIS A 346 -13.49 13.91 -0.71
C HIS A 346 -13.88 15.13 0.12
N PRO A 347 -13.91 15.01 1.47
CA PRO A 347 -14.29 16.11 2.33
C PRO A 347 -13.24 17.23 2.31
N GLU A 348 -13.67 18.42 2.73
CA GLU A 348 -12.77 19.56 2.92
C GLU A 348 -11.80 19.28 4.06
N THR A 349 -10.55 19.66 3.82
CA THR A 349 -9.44 19.30 4.68
C THR A 349 -8.72 20.52 5.17
N ARG A 350 -8.66 20.67 6.48
CA ARG A 350 -7.59 21.44 7.14
C ARG A 350 -6.29 20.63 7.02
N VAL A 351 -5.70 20.58 5.82
CA VAL A 351 -4.30 20.16 5.66
C VAL A 351 -3.44 21.35 6.11
N PRO A 352 -2.31 21.14 6.79
CA PRO A 352 -1.36 22.23 7.06
C PRO A 352 -1.03 23.00 5.78
N ASP A 353 -0.87 24.32 5.85
CA ASP A 353 -0.79 25.25 4.71
C ASP A 353 0.17 24.81 3.61
N ARG A 354 1.31 24.19 3.96
CA ARG A 354 2.28 23.64 2.98
C ARG A 354 1.73 22.56 2.03
N PHE A 355 0.59 21.95 2.37
CA PHE A 355 -0.10 20.94 1.58
C PHE A 355 -1.48 21.42 1.10
N GLN A 356 -1.85 22.67 1.37
CA GLN A 356 -3.03 23.29 0.80
C GLN A 356 -2.75 23.59 -0.67
N LYS A 357 -2.82 22.56 -1.51
CA LYS A 357 -3.10 22.76 -2.93
C LYS A 357 -4.42 23.54 -3.00
N GLN A 358 -4.38 24.76 -3.54
CA GLN A 358 -5.49 25.73 -3.55
C GLN A 358 -6.83 25.02 -3.74
N GLU A 359 -7.76 25.23 -2.80
CA GLU A 359 -9.06 24.58 -2.84
C GLU A 359 -9.76 24.89 -4.18
N GLY A 360 -10.21 23.84 -4.87
CA GLY A 360 -10.78 23.98 -6.21
C GLY A 360 -9.77 23.90 -7.36
N SER A 361 -8.46 23.74 -7.12
CA SER A 361 -7.49 23.50 -8.20
C SER A 361 -7.62 22.10 -8.82
N LEU A 362 -7.41 21.99 -10.13
CA LEU A 362 -7.34 20.72 -10.86
C LEU A 362 -6.18 19.82 -10.38
N VAL A 363 -5.11 20.40 -9.82
CA VAL A 363 -3.95 19.64 -9.29
C VAL A 363 -4.34 18.74 -8.13
N ARG A 364 -5.40 19.10 -7.41
CA ARG A 364 -5.89 18.31 -6.28
C ARG A 364 -6.39 16.92 -6.72
N THR A 365 -6.77 16.76 -7.98
CA THR A 365 -7.13 15.45 -8.56
C THR A 365 -5.94 14.50 -8.63
N ALA A 366 -4.70 15.01 -8.61
CA ALA A 366 -3.46 14.28 -8.92
C ALA A 366 -3.36 13.74 -10.37
N MET A 367 -4.31 14.09 -11.24
CA MET A 367 -4.25 13.73 -12.67
C MET A 367 -3.31 14.65 -13.45
N LEU A 368 -3.18 15.91 -13.04
CA LEU A 368 -2.37 16.93 -13.71
C LEU A 368 -1.07 17.25 -12.93
N PRO A 369 0.01 17.60 -13.64
CA PRO A 369 1.26 18.05 -13.02
C PRO A 369 1.08 19.36 -12.22
N ASP A 370 1.88 19.52 -11.16
CA ASP A 370 1.90 20.71 -10.32
C ASP A 370 3.15 21.56 -10.66
N ARG A 371 2.93 22.74 -11.23
CA ARG A 371 4.02 23.69 -11.56
C ARG A 371 4.77 24.21 -10.33
N LEU A 372 4.13 24.23 -9.17
CA LEU A 372 4.68 24.80 -7.94
C LEU A 372 5.34 23.72 -7.06
N ALA A 373 5.38 22.46 -7.51
CA ALA A 373 6.05 21.40 -6.78
C ALA A 373 7.55 21.68 -6.67
N ALA A 374 8.07 21.66 -5.44
CA ALA A 374 9.48 21.88 -5.13
C ALA A 374 10.42 20.91 -5.88
N ASP A 375 9.94 19.71 -6.19
CA ASP A 375 10.59 18.76 -7.10
C ASP A 375 9.62 18.37 -8.23
N LEU A 376 9.71 19.12 -9.34
CA LEU A 376 8.93 18.87 -10.55
C LEU A 376 9.12 17.44 -11.10
N ARG A 377 10.32 16.84 -10.96
CA ARG A 377 10.60 15.49 -11.51
C ARG A 377 9.88 14.42 -10.73
N LEU A 378 9.87 14.52 -9.40
CA LEU A 378 9.19 13.57 -8.53
C LEU A 378 7.67 13.69 -8.63
N HIS A 379 7.15 14.91 -8.82
CA HIS A 379 5.72 15.14 -8.98
C HIS A 379 5.21 14.66 -10.34
N ASP A 380 5.92 14.96 -11.43
CA ASP A 380 5.56 14.54 -12.79
C ASP A 380 5.55 13.01 -12.96
N SER A 381 6.38 12.28 -12.21
CA SER A 381 6.44 10.82 -12.28
C SER A 381 5.26 10.11 -11.60
N VAL A 382 4.50 10.84 -10.77
CA VAL A 382 3.37 10.29 -9.99
C VAL A 382 2.03 10.65 -10.60
N THR A 383 1.90 11.79 -11.28
CA THR A 383 0.62 12.24 -11.86
C THR A 383 0.18 11.42 -13.07
N ALA A 384 -1.14 11.23 -13.23
CA ALA A 384 -1.67 10.34 -14.26
C ALA A 384 -1.44 10.82 -15.69
N PHE A 385 -1.44 12.12 -15.92
CA PHE A 385 -1.11 12.71 -17.22
C PHE A 385 0.18 13.52 -17.15
N GLY A 386 1.15 13.08 -16.34
CA GLY A 386 2.42 13.78 -16.13
C GLY A 386 3.28 13.89 -17.39
N ARG A 387 4.27 14.80 -17.35
CA ARG A 387 5.14 15.10 -18.51
C ARG A 387 6.12 13.98 -18.85
N ARG A 388 6.45 13.12 -17.88
CA ARG A 388 7.58 12.17 -17.95
C ARG A 388 7.30 10.83 -17.25
N SER A 389 6.03 10.49 -17.01
CA SER A 389 5.65 9.22 -16.37
C SER A 389 5.36 8.15 -17.41
N PHE A 390 6.04 7.01 -17.28
CA PHE A 390 5.82 5.81 -18.12
C PHE A 390 5.23 4.69 -17.27
N GLY A 391 4.20 4.02 -17.79
CA GLY A 391 3.53 2.91 -17.09
C GLY A 391 2.25 2.48 -17.79
N SER A 392 1.39 1.77 -17.07
CA SER A 392 0.09 1.31 -17.57
C SER A 392 -0.87 2.45 -17.91
N HIS A 393 -0.62 3.68 -17.46
CA HIS A 393 -1.42 4.86 -17.79
C HIS A 393 -0.99 5.55 -19.10
N THR A 394 0.16 5.19 -19.66
CA THR A 394 0.76 5.89 -20.80
C THR A 394 0.19 5.41 -22.13
N VAL A 395 -0.11 6.34 -23.03
CA VAL A 395 -0.54 6.03 -24.40
C VAL A 395 0.67 5.65 -25.24
N ARG A 396 0.57 4.52 -25.96
CA ARG A 396 1.57 4.06 -26.93
C ARG A 396 0.99 4.11 -28.34
N VAL A 397 1.72 4.67 -29.29
CA VAL A 397 1.40 4.70 -30.74
C VAL A 397 2.65 4.28 -31.50
N ASN A 398 2.56 3.29 -32.39
CA ASN A 398 3.69 2.81 -33.21
C ASN A 398 4.98 2.54 -32.40
N GLY A 399 4.85 1.93 -31.21
CA GLY A 399 5.99 1.64 -30.33
C GLY A 399 6.54 2.84 -29.53
N ARG A 400 6.06 4.07 -29.79
CA ARG A 400 6.44 5.28 -29.06
C ARG A 400 5.42 5.63 -27.97
N ASN A 401 5.91 6.03 -26.80
CA ASN A 401 5.07 6.69 -25.80
C ASN A 401 4.77 8.12 -26.26
N VAL A 402 3.50 8.47 -26.38
CA VAL A 402 3.08 9.85 -26.68
C VAL A 402 2.74 10.60 -25.41
N SER A 403 3.02 11.89 -25.38
CA SER A 403 2.81 12.74 -24.20
C SER A 403 1.47 13.48 -24.26
N THR A 404 0.94 13.85 -23.09
CA THR A 404 -0.26 14.68 -23.00
C THR A 404 -0.07 16.04 -23.69
N ALA A 405 1.16 16.56 -23.71
CA ALA A 405 1.48 17.86 -24.31
C ALA A 405 1.17 17.88 -25.82
N GLU A 406 1.32 16.74 -26.51
CA GLU A 406 1.04 16.59 -27.94
C GLU A 406 -0.46 16.61 -28.26
N PHE A 407 -1.33 16.39 -27.26
CA PHE A 407 -2.78 16.26 -27.43
C PHE A 407 -3.57 17.17 -26.48
N LEU A 408 -3.00 18.32 -26.12
CA LEU A 408 -3.63 19.25 -25.16
C LEU A 408 -4.96 19.80 -25.65
N ASP A 409 -5.11 20.04 -26.95
CA ASP A 409 -6.36 20.54 -27.50
C ASP A 409 -7.46 19.50 -27.40
N ALA A 410 -7.17 18.25 -27.77
CA ALA A 410 -8.12 17.14 -27.59
C ALA A 410 -8.54 17.00 -26.10
N MET A 411 -7.58 17.10 -25.17
CA MET A 411 -7.89 17.07 -23.74
C MET A 411 -8.72 18.28 -23.28
N ALA A 412 -8.39 19.49 -23.73
CA ALA A 412 -9.16 20.68 -23.41
C ALA A 412 -10.59 20.61 -23.95
N ASP A 413 -10.77 20.10 -25.17
CA ASP A 413 -12.08 19.95 -25.80
C ASP A 413 -12.93 18.90 -25.08
N GLY A 414 -12.34 17.77 -24.68
CA GLY A 414 -13.00 16.79 -23.84
C GLY A 414 -13.47 17.35 -22.50
N PHE A 415 -12.62 18.17 -21.86
CA PHE A 415 -12.95 18.85 -20.60
C PHE A 415 -14.16 19.80 -20.78
N LYS A 416 -14.15 20.64 -21.82
CA LYS A 416 -15.27 21.55 -22.14
C LYS A 416 -16.55 20.80 -22.51
N ALA A 417 -16.43 19.73 -23.30
CA ALA A 417 -17.55 18.92 -23.73
C ALA A 417 -18.28 18.30 -22.54
N MET A 418 -17.52 17.76 -21.57
CA MET A 418 -18.11 17.19 -20.35
C MET A 418 -18.76 18.25 -19.46
N HIS A 419 -18.14 19.42 -19.30
CA HIS A 419 -18.77 20.55 -18.60
C HIS A 419 -20.13 20.90 -19.22
N THR A 420 -20.15 21.09 -20.54
CA THR A 420 -21.36 21.46 -21.28
C THR A 420 -22.44 20.39 -21.12
N PHE A 421 -22.04 19.11 -21.25
CA PHE A 421 -22.91 17.96 -21.12
C PHE A 421 -23.60 17.90 -19.75
N LEU A 422 -22.83 18.05 -18.66
CA LEU A 422 -23.36 18.02 -17.30
C LEU A 422 -24.17 19.27 -16.94
N THR A 423 -23.78 20.44 -17.46
CA THR A 423 -24.52 21.69 -17.22
C THR A 423 -25.95 21.59 -17.77
N LYS A 424 -26.09 21.13 -19.03
CA LYS A 424 -27.39 20.90 -19.68
C LYS A 424 -28.26 19.85 -18.97
N ARG A 425 -27.65 18.98 -18.14
CA ARG A 425 -28.32 17.87 -17.46
C ARG A 425 -28.29 17.98 -15.93
N SER A 426 -27.92 19.14 -15.40
CA SER A 426 -27.72 19.37 -13.96
C SER A 426 -28.97 19.08 -13.12
N ARG A 427 -30.17 19.22 -13.70
CA ARG A 427 -31.47 18.94 -13.07
C ARG A 427 -31.96 17.49 -13.27
N SER A 428 -31.18 16.62 -13.90
CA SER A 428 -31.58 15.22 -14.12
C SER A 428 -31.77 14.48 -12.79
N LYS A 429 -32.99 13.97 -12.56
CA LYS A 429 -33.32 13.17 -11.37
C LYS A 429 -32.42 11.94 -11.24
N GLN A 430 -32.04 11.31 -12.36
CA GLN A 430 -31.17 10.13 -12.36
C GLN A 430 -29.74 10.48 -11.95
N LEU A 431 -29.18 11.57 -12.48
CA LEU A 431 -27.86 12.07 -12.08
C LEU A 431 -27.82 12.40 -10.57
N ILE A 432 -28.84 13.11 -10.07
CA ILE A 432 -28.97 13.45 -8.65
C ILE A 432 -29.01 12.17 -7.79
N ARG A 433 -29.79 11.16 -8.18
CA ARG A 433 -29.85 9.86 -7.48
C ARG A 433 -28.49 9.15 -7.46
N ILE A 434 -27.73 9.17 -8.55
CA ILE A 434 -26.39 8.59 -8.61
C ILE A 434 -25.44 9.31 -7.65
N CYS A 435 -25.45 10.64 -7.63
CA CYS A 435 -24.65 11.43 -6.69
C CYS A 435 -25.04 11.19 -5.23
N GLU A 436 -26.34 11.08 -4.91
CA GLU A 436 -26.80 10.76 -3.56
C GLU A 436 -26.41 9.34 -3.13
N ARG A 437 -26.42 8.36 -4.04
CA ARG A 437 -25.88 7.02 -3.76
C ARG A 437 -24.40 7.09 -3.35
N LEU A 438 -23.60 7.87 -4.08
CA LEU A 438 -22.19 8.07 -3.76
C LEU A 438 -22.00 8.75 -2.40
N ARG A 439 -22.85 9.74 -2.09
CA ARG A 439 -22.80 10.52 -0.85
C ARG A 439 -23.16 9.72 0.41
N ARG A 440 -23.94 8.64 0.26
CA ARG A 440 -24.36 7.75 1.36
C ARG A 440 -23.26 6.78 1.82
N ILE A 441 -22.18 6.63 1.05
CA ILE A 441 -21.09 5.71 1.38
C ILE A 441 -19.96 6.51 2.04
N PRO A 442 -19.32 5.98 3.10
CA PRO A 442 -18.14 6.60 3.68
C PRO A 442 -16.99 6.66 2.66
N VAL A 443 -16.45 7.86 2.44
CA VAL A 443 -15.34 8.10 1.49
C VAL A 443 -13.99 7.93 2.18
N ARG A 444 -13.00 7.35 1.49
CA ARG A 444 -11.62 7.32 1.98
C ARG A 444 -11.06 8.73 2.02
N TYR A 445 -10.54 9.06 3.17
CA TYR A 445 -10.07 10.39 3.49
C TYR A 445 -8.55 10.42 3.63
N ILE A 446 -7.88 11.23 2.79
CA ILE A 446 -6.42 11.31 2.76
C ILE A 446 -5.95 12.50 3.59
N HIS A 447 -5.38 12.16 4.73
CA HIS A 447 -4.91 13.11 5.73
C HIS A 447 -3.46 13.57 5.53
N ARG A 448 -2.64 12.70 4.96
CA ARG A 448 -1.21 12.84 4.77
C ARG A 448 -0.84 11.91 3.61
N PRO A 449 0.07 12.31 2.70
CA PRO A 449 0.52 11.43 1.63
C PRO A 449 1.12 10.14 2.17
N THR A 450 0.83 9.01 1.52
CA THR A 450 1.32 7.68 1.93
C THR A 450 2.84 7.63 2.14
N ALA A 451 3.63 8.31 1.31
CA ALA A 451 5.09 8.35 1.45
C ALA A 451 5.55 8.88 2.83
N SER A 452 4.81 9.81 3.42
CA SER A 452 5.12 10.31 4.76
C SER A 452 4.86 9.28 5.85
N TYR A 453 3.90 8.37 5.65
CA TYR A 453 3.65 7.26 6.57
C TYR A 453 4.74 6.20 6.46
N TYR A 454 5.23 5.91 5.26
CA TYR A 454 6.39 5.03 5.09
C TYR A 454 7.63 5.58 5.78
N ALA A 455 7.92 6.88 5.66
CA ALA A 455 9.05 7.50 6.36
C ALA A 455 8.94 7.38 7.90
N ILE A 456 7.73 7.55 8.46
CA ILE A 456 7.50 7.31 9.89
C ILE A 456 7.70 5.83 10.23
N LEU A 457 7.14 4.93 9.42
CA LEU A 457 7.23 3.49 9.64
C LEU A 457 8.69 3.04 9.63
N GLU A 458 9.48 3.40 8.62
CA GLU A 458 10.91 3.13 8.53
C GLU A 458 11.67 3.67 9.75
N SER A 459 11.39 4.92 10.16
CA SER A 459 12.02 5.49 11.35
C SER A 459 11.69 4.71 12.64
N SER A 460 10.49 4.12 12.71
CA SER A 460 10.06 3.27 13.84
C SER A 460 10.68 1.87 13.86
N LEU A 461 11.41 1.49 12.81
CA LEU A 461 12.07 0.19 12.66
C LEU A 461 13.57 0.26 12.95
N SER A 462 14.06 1.38 13.49
CA SER A 462 15.45 1.49 13.91
C SER A 462 15.79 0.48 15.01
N VAL A 463 17.07 0.10 15.09
CA VAL A 463 17.60 -0.86 16.07
C VAL A 463 17.22 -0.46 17.49
N GLN A 464 17.36 0.82 17.86
CA GLN A 464 17.00 1.32 19.18
C GLN A 464 15.49 1.25 19.43
N ALA A 465 14.67 1.65 18.45
CA ALA A 465 13.22 1.59 18.59
C ALA A 465 12.71 0.15 18.76
N LEU A 466 13.35 -0.83 18.11
CA LEU A 466 12.92 -2.22 18.14
C LEU A 466 13.26 -2.96 19.45
N ARG A 467 14.05 -2.37 20.35
CA ARG A 467 14.42 -2.98 21.65
C ARG A 467 13.26 -3.06 22.64
N SER A 468 12.27 -2.19 22.55
CA SER A 468 11.06 -2.29 23.37
C SER A 468 9.83 -1.73 22.65
N GLY A 469 8.66 -2.27 22.97
CA GLY A 469 7.38 -1.77 22.47
C GLY A 469 7.10 -0.33 22.92
N PHE A 470 7.61 0.05 24.09
CA PHE A 470 7.52 1.42 24.60
C PHE A 470 8.30 2.41 23.72
N ASP A 471 9.56 2.09 23.40
CA ASP A 471 10.43 2.95 22.59
C ASP A 471 9.87 3.13 21.18
N ARG A 472 9.49 2.02 20.53
CA ARG A 472 8.84 2.09 19.21
C ARG A 472 7.57 2.93 19.23
N SER A 473 6.69 2.74 20.23
CA SER A 473 5.48 3.54 20.37
C SER A 473 5.76 5.00 20.72
N ALA A 474 6.90 5.34 21.32
CA ALA A 474 7.33 6.72 21.58
C ALA A 474 7.77 7.42 20.29
N VAL A 475 8.56 6.73 19.45
CA VAL A 475 8.95 7.22 18.11
C VAL A 475 7.71 7.48 17.25
N LEU A 476 6.79 6.51 17.17
CA LEU A 476 5.54 6.66 16.41
C LEU A 476 4.68 7.82 16.93
N ARG A 477 4.54 7.95 18.26
CA ARG A 477 3.77 9.05 18.86
C ARG A 477 4.35 10.40 18.50
N THR A 478 5.66 10.55 18.59
CA THR A 478 6.35 11.81 18.29
C THR A 478 6.23 12.15 16.80
N ALA A 479 6.47 11.18 15.92
CA ALA A 479 6.45 11.40 14.46
C ALA A 479 5.03 11.63 13.88
N CYS A 480 4.00 11.10 14.53
CA CYS A 480 2.60 11.32 14.14
C CYS A 480 2.03 12.66 14.64
N GLN A 481 2.66 13.32 15.62
CA GLN A 481 2.19 14.61 16.11
C GLN A 481 2.29 15.69 15.02
N MET A 482 1.19 16.41 14.79
CA MET A 482 1.12 17.57 13.90
C MET A 482 0.12 18.59 14.47
N ARG A 483 0.47 19.89 14.37
CA ARG A 483 -0.43 21.00 14.76
C ARG A 483 -1.77 20.92 14.00
N GLY A 484 -2.87 21.27 14.67
CA GLY A 484 -4.21 21.34 14.08
C GLY A 484 -4.93 20.00 13.85
N ARG A 485 -4.38 18.88 14.34
CA ARG A 485 -4.96 17.54 14.15
C ARG A 485 -5.81 17.09 15.34
N ARG A 486 -6.92 16.41 15.04
CA ARG A 486 -7.77 15.81 16.09
C ARG A 486 -7.02 14.67 16.77
N LYS A 487 -7.06 14.63 18.10
CA LYS A 487 -6.43 13.56 18.91
C LYS A 487 -6.84 12.15 18.46
N ARG A 488 -8.09 11.96 18.04
CA ARG A 488 -8.61 10.67 17.53
C ARG A 488 -7.91 10.21 16.24
N ASP A 489 -7.63 11.14 15.32
CA ASP A 489 -7.04 10.82 14.02
C ASP A 489 -5.57 10.39 14.24
N ILE A 490 -4.85 11.07 15.14
CA ILE A 490 -3.47 10.71 15.55
C ILE A 490 -3.43 9.33 16.21
N LYS A 491 -4.39 9.02 17.10
CA LYS A 491 -4.47 7.68 17.73
C LYS A 491 -4.62 6.57 16.68
N GLN A 492 -5.43 6.81 15.65
CA GLN A 492 -5.62 5.87 14.55
C GLN A 492 -4.36 5.76 13.66
N GLU A 493 -3.63 6.86 13.43
CA GLU A 493 -2.32 6.83 12.74
C GLU A 493 -1.35 5.90 13.46
N ILE A 494 -1.19 6.11 14.77
CA ILE A 494 -0.28 5.32 15.61
C ILE A 494 -0.69 3.85 15.61
N ALA A 495 -1.97 3.55 15.84
CA ALA A 495 -2.45 2.16 15.92
C ALA A 495 -2.21 1.36 14.61
N ALA A 496 -2.40 1.99 13.44
CA ALA A 496 -2.10 1.35 12.17
C ALA A 496 -0.59 1.10 12.01
N LEU A 497 0.24 2.12 12.26
CA LEU A 497 1.70 2.02 12.13
C LEU A 497 2.33 1.07 13.15
N GLU A 498 1.73 0.92 14.34
CA GLU A 498 2.13 -0.08 15.34
C GLU A 498 2.04 -1.51 14.80
N SER A 499 1.20 -1.74 13.79
CA SER A 499 1.03 -3.02 13.09
C SER A 499 1.69 -3.05 11.70
N ALA A 500 2.47 -2.01 11.36
CA ALA A 500 3.04 -1.78 10.02
C ALA A 500 1.99 -1.67 8.89
N ASP A 501 0.78 -1.21 9.22
CA ASP A 501 -0.23 -0.80 8.25
C ASP A 501 -0.15 0.71 7.99
N ILE A 502 -0.47 1.12 6.77
CA ILE A 502 -0.70 2.52 6.42
C ILE A 502 -2.07 2.95 6.95
N PRO A 503 -2.16 4.10 7.66
CA PRO A 503 -3.43 4.59 8.19
C PRO A 503 -4.47 4.87 7.11
N VAL A 504 -5.73 4.49 7.39
CA VAL A 504 -6.88 4.76 6.53
C VAL A 504 -7.97 5.43 7.34
N PHE A 505 -8.50 6.52 6.80
CA PHE A 505 -9.58 7.29 7.41
C PHE A 505 -10.79 7.24 6.51
N HIS A 506 -11.96 7.28 7.13
CA HIS A 506 -13.22 7.42 6.42
C HIS A 506 -13.95 8.65 6.94
N GLY A 507 -14.55 9.40 6.03
CA GLY A 507 -15.31 10.61 6.32
C GLY A 507 -16.70 10.57 5.68
N ARG A 508 -17.51 11.56 6.03
CA ARG A 508 -18.75 11.82 5.29
C ARG A 508 -18.38 12.43 3.94
N ALA A 509 -18.94 11.88 2.87
CA ALA A 509 -18.83 12.45 1.53
C ALA A 509 -19.50 13.82 1.47
N VAL A 510 -18.90 14.75 0.71
CA VAL A 510 -19.47 16.07 0.44
C VAL A 510 -20.29 16.07 -0.85
N ARG A 511 -20.90 17.20 -1.20
CA ARG A 511 -21.63 17.33 -2.46
C ARG A 511 -20.66 17.56 -3.64
N PRO A 512 -21.04 17.18 -4.88
CA PRO A 512 -20.34 17.62 -6.08
C PRO A 512 -20.25 19.16 -6.15
N ARG A 513 -19.28 19.67 -6.91
CA ARG A 513 -19.16 21.10 -7.21
C ARG A 513 -20.31 21.57 -8.10
N GLY A 514 -20.59 22.89 -8.08
CA GLY A 514 -21.48 23.50 -9.06
C GLY A 514 -20.85 23.52 -10.46
N CYS A 515 -21.68 23.54 -11.51
CA CYS A 515 -21.26 23.54 -12.92
C CYS A 515 -21.15 24.96 -13.52
N ALA A 516 -20.74 25.96 -12.75
CA ALA A 516 -20.74 27.35 -13.21
C ALA A 516 -19.80 27.58 -14.41
N SER A 517 -20.32 28.13 -15.51
CA SER A 517 -19.59 28.30 -16.78
C SER A 517 -18.34 29.19 -16.66
N ALA A 518 -18.37 30.23 -15.82
CA ALA A 518 -17.25 31.15 -15.63
C ALA A 518 -15.97 30.49 -15.08
N ALA A 519 -16.09 29.33 -14.42
CA ALA A 519 -14.95 28.59 -13.88
C ALA A 519 -14.23 27.76 -14.96
N VAL A 520 -14.90 27.40 -16.05
CA VAL A 520 -14.39 26.43 -17.04
C VAL A 520 -13.26 27.02 -17.86
N THR A 521 -13.41 28.26 -18.32
CA THR A 521 -12.36 28.97 -19.07
C THR A 521 -11.08 29.04 -18.24
N ARG A 522 -11.19 29.36 -16.94
CA ARG A 522 -10.05 29.36 -16.02
C ARG A 522 -9.45 27.97 -15.83
N HIS A 523 -10.27 26.94 -15.69
CA HIS A 523 -9.78 25.57 -15.55
C HIS A 523 -9.11 25.03 -16.81
N VAL A 524 -9.60 25.38 -18.00
CA VAL A 524 -8.97 25.01 -19.28
C VAL A 524 -7.64 25.75 -19.45
N ALA A 525 -7.59 27.05 -19.13
CA ALA A 525 -6.33 27.80 -19.10
C ALA A 525 -5.33 27.15 -18.13
N PHE A 526 -5.77 26.82 -16.92
CA PHE A 526 -4.96 26.10 -15.94
C PHE A 526 -4.46 24.74 -16.47
N LEU A 527 -5.35 23.97 -17.12
CA LEU A 527 -5.01 22.67 -17.71
C LEU A 527 -3.90 22.83 -18.74
N ARG A 528 -4.02 23.77 -19.68
CA ARG A 528 -2.98 24.06 -20.68
C ARG A 528 -1.68 24.52 -20.01
N ASP A 529 -1.81 25.42 -19.04
CA ASP A 529 -0.68 25.91 -18.26
C ASP A 529 0.09 24.78 -17.59
N ALA A 530 -0.59 23.81 -16.98
CA ALA A 530 0.05 22.69 -16.29
C ALA A 530 1.11 21.97 -17.14
N PHE A 531 1.06 22.07 -18.48
CA PHE A 531 2.00 21.43 -19.40
C PHE A 531 3.09 22.32 -20.01
N VAL A 532 3.00 23.65 -19.89
CA VAL A 532 4.08 24.53 -20.37
C VAL A 532 5.33 24.33 -19.50
N CYS A 533 6.47 24.10 -20.14
CA CYS A 533 7.75 23.98 -19.46
C CYS A 533 8.14 25.31 -18.81
N VAL A 534 8.45 25.31 -17.52
CA VAL A 534 9.05 26.47 -16.85
C VAL A 534 10.54 26.46 -17.21
N PRO A 535 11.09 27.51 -17.85
CA PRO A 535 12.53 27.63 -18.04
C PRO A 535 13.23 27.60 -16.69
N ARG A 536 14.39 26.94 -16.60
CA ARG A 536 15.19 26.94 -15.38
C ARG A 536 15.46 28.38 -14.94
N ARG A 537 15.13 28.74 -13.69
CA ARG A 537 15.80 29.90 -13.08
C ARG A 537 17.31 29.67 -13.21
N PRO A 538 18.08 30.59 -13.82
CA PRO A 538 19.52 30.44 -13.89
C PRO A 538 20.04 30.25 -12.47
N LYS A 539 20.91 29.25 -12.26
CA LYS A 539 21.60 29.09 -10.99
C LYS A 539 22.28 30.43 -10.71
N LYS A 540 21.81 31.19 -9.72
CA LYS A 540 22.61 32.30 -9.17
C LYS A 540 23.97 31.67 -8.84
N LYS A 541 25.03 32.11 -9.53
CA LYS A 541 26.40 31.82 -9.12
C LYS A 541 26.47 32.29 -7.67
N ARG A 542 26.50 31.34 -6.72
CA ARG A 542 26.89 31.63 -5.35
C ARG A 542 28.35 32.01 -5.46
N THR A 543 28.65 33.30 -5.40
CA THR A 543 29.97 33.79 -5.04
C THR A 543 30.28 33.24 -3.66
N SER A 544 31.18 32.27 -3.61
CA SER A 544 31.69 31.67 -2.39
C SER A 544 32.72 32.60 -1.79
N SER A 545 32.38 33.25 -0.68
CA SER A 545 33.35 33.82 0.25
C SER A 545 32.78 33.66 1.66
N LEU A 546 33.28 32.65 2.39
CA LEU A 546 33.44 32.53 3.86
C LEU A 546 33.91 31.09 4.19
N PRO A 547 34.64 30.90 5.31
CA PRO A 547 35.84 30.07 5.37
C PRO A 547 35.55 28.62 5.77
N ALA A 548 36.52 27.76 5.48
CA ALA A 548 36.52 26.36 5.81
C ALA A 548 36.47 26.14 7.33
N VAL A 549 35.46 25.41 7.80
CA VAL A 549 35.50 24.65 9.06
C VAL A 549 34.97 23.26 8.76
N GLY A 550 35.84 22.26 9.01
CA GLY A 550 35.60 20.85 8.71
C GLY A 550 34.47 20.24 9.54
N GLY A 551 33.71 19.35 8.91
CA GLY A 551 32.64 18.58 9.54
C GLY A 551 31.88 17.78 8.50
N THR A 552 32.20 16.49 8.40
CA THR A 552 31.62 15.53 7.45
C THR A 552 30.12 15.33 7.67
N ALA A 553 29.30 15.83 6.74
CA ALA A 553 27.89 15.47 6.61
C ALA A 553 27.66 14.74 5.27
N ALA A 554 27.68 13.41 5.30
CA ALA A 554 27.42 12.57 4.15
C ALA A 554 25.98 12.02 4.12
N THR A 555 25.31 12.25 2.99
CA THR A 555 24.29 11.39 2.35
C THR A 555 22.94 11.13 3.04
N CYS A 556 21.95 11.99 2.79
CA CYS A 556 20.52 11.71 3.03
C CYS A 556 19.66 11.67 1.73
N THR A 557 20.25 11.85 0.54
CA THR A 557 19.50 11.99 -0.73
C THR A 557 19.47 10.73 -1.61
N SER A 558 20.17 9.65 -1.26
CA SER A 558 20.20 8.41 -2.07
C SER A 558 19.08 7.41 -1.75
N LYS A 559 18.43 7.49 -0.57
CA LYS A 559 17.41 6.52 -0.13
C LYS A 559 16.03 6.69 -0.80
N PHE A 560 15.73 7.85 -1.39
CA PHE A 560 14.45 8.08 -2.08
C PHE A 560 14.31 7.30 -3.42
N ARG A 561 15.43 6.89 -4.03
CA ARG A 561 15.44 6.26 -5.36
C ARG A 561 15.02 4.79 -5.38
N SER A 562 15.13 4.07 -4.27
CA SER A 562 14.89 2.61 -4.23
C SER A 562 13.40 2.27 -4.06
N HIS A 563 12.62 3.09 -3.36
CA HIS A 563 11.23 2.77 -3.05
C HIS A 563 10.24 3.05 -4.19
N GLN A 564 10.41 4.13 -4.96
CA GLN A 564 9.63 4.34 -6.20
C GLN A 564 9.95 3.27 -7.26
N ARG A 565 11.19 2.78 -7.32
CA ARG A 565 11.59 1.71 -8.26
C ARG A 565 10.97 0.36 -7.92
N ARG A 566 10.66 0.04 -6.65
CA ARG A 566 9.97 -1.21 -6.29
C ARG A 566 8.48 -1.21 -6.69
N HIS A 567 7.79 -0.07 -6.61
CA HIS A 567 6.43 0.06 -7.15
C HIS A 567 6.37 0.13 -8.68
N GLN A 568 7.41 0.63 -9.35
CA GLN A 568 7.52 0.54 -10.81
C GLN A 568 7.98 -0.85 -11.30
N ARG A 569 8.83 -1.57 -10.56
CA ARG A 569 9.27 -2.92 -10.97
C ARG A 569 8.16 -3.97 -10.94
N SER A 570 7.14 -3.83 -10.08
CA SER A 570 5.97 -4.71 -10.11
C SER A 570 5.03 -4.44 -11.30
N THR A 571 5.17 -3.30 -11.98
CA THR A 571 4.45 -2.98 -13.24
C THR A 571 5.30 -3.22 -14.50
N VAL A 572 6.63 -3.25 -14.39
CA VAL A 572 7.56 -3.48 -15.52
C VAL A 572 7.81 -4.97 -15.82
N SER A 573 7.41 -5.89 -14.94
CA SER A 573 7.48 -7.34 -15.22
C SER A 573 6.45 -7.85 -16.26
N LEU A 574 5.79 -6.97 -17.00
CA LEU A 574 4.76 -7.32 -17.99
C LEU A 574 5.25 -7.28 -19.46
N ASP A 575 6.51 -6.94 -19.74
CA ASP A 575 7.02 -6.73 -21.11
C ASP A 575 8.24 -7.65 -21.47
N LEU A 576 8.45 -8.79 -20.79
CA LEU A 576 9.60 -9.68 -21.06
C LEU A 576 9.28 -11.16 -21.36
N GLU A 577 8.06 -11.49 -21.76
CA GLU A 577 7.67 -12.86 -22.20
C GLU A 577 7.20 -12.92 -23.67
N GLU A 578 7.49 -11.92 -24.51
CA GLU A 578 7.12 -11.95 -25.95
C GLU A 578 8.33 -12.11 -26.89
N ARG A 579 9.49 -12.53 -26.38
CA ARG A 579 10.62 -13.02 -27.17
C ARG A 579 11.33 -14.17 -26.46
N LEU A 580 10.73 -15.35 -26.51
CA LEU A 580 11.36 -16.66 -26.63
C LEU A 580 10.31 -17.62 -27.20
#